data_AF-A0A9E2VM05-F1
#
_entry.id   AF-A0A9E2VM05-F1
#
_cell.length_a   1.000
_cell.length_b   1.000
_cell.length_c   1.000
_cell.angle_alpha   90.00
_cell.angle_beta   90.00
_cell.angle_gamma   90.00
#
_symmetry.space_group_name_H-M   'P 1'
#
loop_
_entity.id
_entity.type
_entity.pdbx_description
1 polymer ?
#
loop_
_entity_poly.entity_id
_entity_poly.type
_entity_poly.pdbx_seq_one_letter_code
_entity_poly.pdbx_strand_id
1 'polypeptide(L)'
;MERIELDKATPLIRAEHAHRYRWAASLARGRVLDAACGVGYGAPILAQNSSVTHYTGIDRSHDALAIATRDFADAARSFVEGDVYKLPFADGSFDTVVSLETIEHLEDPARAIAEFKRVLAPGGILLGSVPSQAFELACRDAYGPNEHHKSEFDDEAVKELVGTVFLHSVQWDCWLQIVSVLGPRQWEPNRVWNCDSGAGAMRRLGSILFAAASLEADLPSEESLQRVDVYPATSVVEHERLTITWRDRTIRGQERTIGECTTYIARLEDQIRASAAEFAGVLERNQATIAQLDNRVQDYAAANARQKQMIDERVALIKKQDELVALRDATIAQQKTRLQDFDQALTSARARQAEVEEQALRDHQELTSKAAALQGELCTVQAALRAALAESASCQSSLAQTQRLLEESKTLVKHQADLIDKRTAFIKNLEAMIVDRDQAIRNQTLMIQERDTAIKNQTRMIDDRDAAIKKQTEMIDARDVWIRNLRAEIAALKGDLERQKSWSASLEVTLAERDLSLMQFEARLNERDILLSDTRAQYSSLMSELDRPLYCLKRTAKAMVKKVQPSGSSSPDATPVNGGSSR
;
A
#
# COMPACT_ATOMS: atom_id res chain seq x y z
N MET A 1 35.12 -14.68 -39.62
CA MET A 1 35.22 -16.11 -39.94
C MET A 1 33.86 -16.66 -39.60
N GLU A 2 33.23 -17.33 -40.56
CA GLU A 2 31.96 -17.99 -40.35
C GLU A 2 32.09 -18.97 -39.17
N ARG A 3 31.06 -19.05 -38.33
CA ARG A 3 31.04 -19.93 -37.17
C ARG A 3 29.68 -20.55 -37.04
N ILE A 4 29.68 -21.87 -36.94
CA ILE A 4 28.45 -22.62 -36.72
C ILE A 4 28.22 -22.77 -35.23
N GLU A 5 27.23 -22.04 -34.74
CA GLU A 5 26.66 -22.26 -33.42
C GLU A 5 25.55 -23.31 -33.56
N LEU A 6 25.74 -24.49 -32.96
CA LEU A 6 24.85 -25.64 -33.14
C LEU A 6 23.39 -25.34 -32.75
N ASP A 7 23.14 -24.41 -31.85
CA ASP A 7 21.80 -23.98 -31.42
C ASP A 7 21.10 -23.06 -32.44
N LYS A 8 21.87 -22.39 -33.31
CA LYS A 8 21.36 -21.47 -34.34
C LYS A 8 21.36 -22.08 -35.74
N ALA A 9 22.12 -23.15 -35.96
CA ALA A 9 22.18 -23.87 -37.23
C ALA A 9 20.95 -24.75 -37.47
N THR A 10 20.55 -24.90 -38.74
CA THR A 10 19.45 -25.78 -39.11
C THR A 10 19.80 -27.25 -38.79
N PRO A 11 18.81 -28.12 -38.47
CA PRO A 11 19.07 -29.53 -38.17
C PRO A 11 19.85 -30.27 -39.28
N LEU A 12 19.67 -29.86 -40.54
CA LEU A 12 20.38 -30.42 -41.69
C LEU A 12 21.86 -30.06 -41.67
N ILE A 13 22.19 -28.76 -41.51
CA ILE A 13 23.59 -28.29 -41.43
C ILE A 13 24.32 -28.95 -40.26
N ARG A 14 23.63 -29.11 -39.11
CA ARG A 14 24.19 -29.83 -37.96
C ARG A 14 24.49 -31.30 -38.27
N ALA A 15 23.62 -31.97 -39.02
CA ALA A 15 23.79 -33.36 -39.39
C ALA A 15 24.97 -33.56 -40.36
N GLU A 16 25.11 -32.68 -41.37
CA GLU A 16 26.22 -32.71 -42.32
C GLU A 16 27.58 -32.51 -41.62
N HIS A 17 27.67 -31.52 -40.74
CA HIS A 17 28.89 -31.26 -39.99
C HIS A 17 29.26 -32.41 -39.05
N ALA A 18 28.28 -32.97 -38.34
CA ALA A 18 28.51 -34.14 -37.51
C ALA A 18 29.01 -35.32 -38.36
N HIS A 19 28.41 -35.57 -39.53
CA HIS A 19 28.79 -36.68 -40.40
C HIS A 19 30.26 -36.62 -40.84
N ARG A 20 30.78 -35.43 -41.18
CA ARG A 20 32.21 -35.24 -41.51
C ARG A 20 33.13 -35.58 -40.33
N TYR A 21 32.78 -35.14 -39.11
CA TYR A 21 33.53 -35.52 -37.91
C TYR A 21 33.48 -37.02 -37.62
N ARG A 22 32.39 -37.70 -37.99
CA ARG A 22 32.20 -39.14 -37.76
C ARG A 22 32.96 -39.98 -38.77
N TRP A 23 32.98 -39.55 -40.02
CA TRP A 23 33.92 -40.07 -41.01
C TRP A 23 35.37 -39.90 -40.52
N ALA A 24 35.75 -38.70 -40.06
CA ALA A 24 37.10 -38.47 -39.53
C ALA A 24 37.39 -39.35 -38.30
N ALA A 25 36.42 -39.53 -37.40
CA ALA A 25 36.54 -40.40 -36.23
C ALA A 25 36.80 -41.87 -36.61
N SER A 26 36.24 -42.34 -37.73
CA SER A 26 36.47 -43.72 -38.20
C SER A 26 37.93 -44.00 -38.61
N LEU A 27 38.71 -42.96 -38.90
CA LEU A 27 40.10 -43.04 -39.35
C LEU A 27 41.10 -42.52 -38.29
N ALA A 28 40.64 -41.67 -37.37
CA ALA A 28 41.47 -41.03 -36.36
C ALA A 28 42.05 -42.03 -35.34
N ARG A 29 43.31 -41.79 -34.93
CA ARG A 29 44.03 -42.62 -33.96
C ARG A 29 45.12 -41.84 -33.22
N GLY A 30 45.55 -42.37 -32.10
CA GLY A 30 46.62 -41.85 -31.24
C GLY A 30 46.27 -40.47 -30.69
N ARG A 31 47.26 -39.59 -30.67
CA ARG A 31 47.08 -38.18 -30.30
C ARG A 31 46.47 -37.44 -31.48
N VAL A 32 45.25 -36.93 -31.33
CA VAL A 32 44.48 -36.24 -32.36
C VAL A 32 44.53 -34.73 -32.11
N LEU A 33 44.88 -33.97 -33.14
CA LEU A 33 44.70 -32.52 -33.19
C LEU A 33 43.49 -32.19 -34.06
N ASP A 34 42.52 -31.46 -33.52
CA ASP A 34 41.42 -30.85 -34.27
C ASP A 34 41.72 -29.36 -34.48
N ALA A 35 42.14 -29.01 -35.70
CA ALA A 35 42.64 -27.70 -36.08
C ALA A 35 41.52 -26.83 -36.66
N ALA A 36 41.26 -25.71 -35.97
CA ALA A 36 40.06 -24.87 -36.07
C ALA A 36 38.79 -25.57 -35.55
N CYS A 37 38.87 -26.06 -34.30
CA CYS A 37 37.79 -26.84 -33.68
C CYS A 37 36.53 -26.03 -33.33
N GLY A 38 36.56 -24.69 -33.46
CA GLY A 38 35.46 -23.81 -33.10
C GLY A 38 35.01 -24.00 -31.65
N VAL A 39 33.70 -24.20 -31.45
CA VAL A 39 33.10 -24.45 -30.12
C VAL A 39 33.30 -25.89 -29.62
N GLY A 40 34.10 -26.70 -30.31
CA GLY A 40 34.60 -27.99 -29.81
C GLY A 40 33.64 -29.18 -29.89
N TYR A 41 32.53 -29.08 -30.62
CA TYR A 41 31.55 -30.18 -30.71
C TYR A 41 32.08 -31.44 -31.41
N GLY A 42 33.18 -31.35 -32.16
CA GLY A 42 33.90 -32.48 -32.73
C GLY A 42 34.62 -33.34 -31.68
N ALA A 43 34.98 -32.77 -30.54
CA ALA A 43 35.71 -33.44 -29.47
C ALA A 43 35.06 -34.74 -28.96
N PRO A 44 33.77 -34.75 -28.55
CA PRO A 44 33.12 -35.98 -28.13
C PRO A 44 32.91 -36.99 -29.27
N ILE A 45 32.96 -36.56 -30.53
CA ILE A 45 32.74 -37.44 -31.70
C ILE A 45 34.04 -38.17 -32.05
N LEU A 46 35.13 -37.41 -32.21
CA LEU A 46 36.45 -37.97 -32.51
C LEU A 46 36.94 -38.89 -31.39
N ALA A 47 36.64 -38.55 -30.13
CA ALA A 47 36.98 -39.37 -28.98
C ALA A 47 36.17 -40.69 -28.86
N GLN A 48 35.15 -40.94 -29.70
CA GLN A 48 34.42 -42.22 -29.68
C GLN A 48 35.27 -43.38 -30.20
N ASN A 49 36.26 -43.12 -31.06
CA ASN A 49 37.16 -44.16 -31.52
C ASN A 49 38.18 -44.45 -30.42
N SER A 50 38.15 -45.66 -29.86
CA SER A 50 39.06 -46.09 -28.78
C SER A 50 40.54 -46.06 -29.17
N SER A 51 40.85 -45.95 -30.46
CA SER A 51 42.21 -45.76 -30.96
C SER A 51 42.75 -44.36 -30.67
N VAL A 52 41.88 -43.38 -30.36
CA VAL A 52 42.25 -42.02 -29.96
C VAL A 52 42.65 -42.02 -28.49
N THR A 53 43.92 -41.73 -28.23
CA THR A 53 44.48 -41.71 -26.87
C THR A 53 44.34 -40.35 -26.20
N HIS A 54 44.35 -39.27 -27.01
CA HIS A 54 44.19 -37.90 -26.52
C HIS A 54 43.67 -37.01 -27.64
N TYR A 55 42.73 -36.13 -27.33
CA TYR A 55 42.20 -35.13 -28.25
C TYR A 55 42.67 -33.74 -27.84
N THR A 56 43.13 -32.96 -28.81
CA THR A 56 43.50 -31.56 -28.63
C THR A 56 42.77 -30.71 -29.66
N GLY A 57 41.85 -29.85 -29.21
CA GLY A 57 41.24 -28.84 -30.07
C GLY A 57 42.06 -27.56 -30.06
N ILE A 58 42.25 -26.95 -31.24
CA ILE A 58 42.86 -25.62 -31.36
C ILE A 58 41.99 -24.70 -32.20
N ASP A 59 41.81 -23.47 -31.73
CA ASP A 59 41.14 -22.41 -32.47
C ASP A 59 41.78 -21.05 -32.14
N ARG A 60 41.65 -20.07 -33.03
CA ARG A 60 42.13 -18.69 -32.77
C ARG A 60 41.18 -17.91 -31.89
N SER A 61 39.93 -18.36 -31.75
CA SER A 61 38.91 -17.65 -31.01
C SER A 61 38.90 -18.03 -29.55
N HIS A 62 39.30 -17.08 -28.71
CA HIS A 62 39.13 -17.17 -27.27
C HIS A 62 37.71 -17.55 -26.85
N ASP A 63 36.68 -16.86 -27.38
CA ASP A 63 35.27 -17.10 -26.97
C ASP A 63 34.77 -18.51 -27.33
N ALA A 64 35.16 -19.04 -28.49
CA ALA A 64 34.76 -20.37 -28.92
C ALA A 64 35.46 -21.44 -28.07
N LEU A 65 36.73 -21.24 -27.74
CA LEU A 65 37.48 -22.14 -26.86
C LEU A 65 37.01 -22.08 -25.41
N ALA A 66 36.51 -20.94 -24.93
CA ALA A 66 35.89 -20.87 -23.62
C ALA A 66 34.66 -21.79 -23.54
N ILE A 67 33.83 -21.82 -24.59
CA ILE A 67 32.69 -22.74 -24.70
C ILE A 67 33.19 -24.18 -24.81
N ALA A 68 34.15 -24.45 -25.71
CA ALA A 68 34.70 -25.79 -25.94
C ALA A 68 35.31 -26.39 -24.67
N THR A 69 36.09 -25.58 -23.94
CA THR A 69 36.73 -25.97 -22.69
C THR A 69 35.68 -26.27 -21.62
N ARG A 70 34.69 -25.39 -21.46
CA ARG A 70 33.60 -25.57 -20.48
C ARG A 70 32.82 -26.85 -20.74
N ASP A 71 32.51 -27.14 -22.01
CA ASP A 71 31.55 -28.18 -22.37
C ASP A 71 32.19 -29.56 -22.60
N PHE A 72 33.47 -29.61 -23.00
CA PHE A 72 34.09 -30.84 -23.48
C PHE A 72 35.47 -31.17 -22.90
N ALA A 73 36.11 -30.28 -22.13
CA ALA A 73 37.44 -30.56 -21.59
C ALA A 73 37.40 -31.62 -20.47
N ASP A 74 38.38 -32.52 -20.48
CA ASP A 74 38.62 -33.48 -19.42
C ASP A 74 40.07 -34.01 -19.48
N ALA A 75 40.35 -35.11 -18.77
CA ALA A 75 41.69 -35.70 -18.73
C ALA A 75 42.21 -36.16 -20.11
N ALA A 76 41.33 -36.46 -21.07
CA ALA A 76 41.67 -36.94 -22.41
C ALA A 76 41.41 -35.89 -23.52
N ARG A 77 40.85 -34.72 -23.17
CA ARG A 77 40.43 -33.68 -24.11
C ARG A 77 40.90 -32.32 -23.62
N SER A 78 41.82 -31.72 -24.37
CA SER A 78 42.35 -30.38 -24.10
C SER A 78 42.02 -29.40 -25.21
N PHE A 79 41.88 -28.13 -24.87
CA PHE A 79 41.63 -27.04 -25.81
C PHE A 79 42.71 -25.98 -25.65
N VAL A 80 43.26 -25.52 -26.76
CA VAL A 80 44.40 -24.59 -26.80
C VAL A 80 44.08 -23.45 -27.73
N GLU A 81 44.36 -22.22 -27.32
CA GLU A 81 44.27 -21.06 -28.22
C GLU A 81 45.52 -20.98 -29.10
N GLY A 82 45.33 -20.85 -30.41
CA GLY A 82 46.45 -20.64 -31.31
C GLY A 82 46.08 -20.62 -32.79
N ASP A 83 47.08 -20.29 -33.61
CA ASP A 83 46.92 -20.10 -35.05
C ASP A 83 47.37 -21.35 -35.81
N VAL A 84 46.55 -21.80 -36.75
CA VAL A 84 46.85 -22.95 -37.63
C VAL A 84 48.08 -22.70 -38.52
N TYR A 85 48.46 -21.44 -38.75
CA TYR A 85 49.71 -21.09 -39.45
C TYR A 85 50.97 -21.24 -38.60
N LYS A 86 50.83 -21.46 -37.28
CA LYS A 86 51.93 -21.68 -36.35
C LYS A 86 51.42 -22.40 -35.09
N LEU A 87 51.36 -23.72 -35.18
CA LEU A 87 50.81 -24.55 -34.12
C LEU A 87 51.76 -24.58 -32.90
N PRO A 88 51.26 -24.37 -31.67
CA PRO A 88 52.07 -24.32 -30.44
C PRO A 88 52.45 -25.71 -29.92
N PHE A 89 52.76 -26.63 -30.84
CA PHE A 89 53.11 -28.02 -30.54
C PHE A 89 54.45 -28.38 -31.18
N ALA A 90 55.19 -29.28 -30.53
CA ALA A 90 56.45 -29.79 -31.07
C ALA A 90 56.21 -30.63 -32.33
N ASP A 91 57.27 -30.83 -33.12
CA ASP A 91 57.23 -31.70 -34.30
C ASP A 91 56.84 -33.13 -33.90
N GLY A 92 56.01 -33.80 -34.70
CA GLY A 92 55.59 -35.18 -34.43
C GLY A 92 54.73 -35.39 -33.17
N SER A 93 54.06 -34.34 -32.69
CA SER A 93 53.21 -34.40 -31.50
C SER A 93 51.87 -35.12 -31.69
N PHE A 94 51.41 -35.34 -32.92
CA PHE A 94 50.10 -35.94 -33.19
C PHE A 94 50.18 -37.08 -34.19
N ASP A 95 49.36 -38.09 -33.99
CA ASP A 95 49.24 -39.24 -34.89
C ASP A 95 48.13 -39.01 -35.94
N THR A 96 47.20 -38.10 -35.65
CA THR A 96 46.16 -37.65 -36.60
C THR A 96 45.94 -36.13 -36.44
N VAL A 97 45.80 -35.43 -37.57
CA VAL A 97 45.30 -34.04 -37.62
C VAL A 97 43.97 -34.04 -38.36
N VAL A 98 42.97 -33.39 -37.80
CA VAL A 98 41.64 -33.17 -38.39
C VAL A 98 41.49 -31.66 -38.61
N SER A 99 41.01 -31.23 -39.77
CA SER A 99 40.67 -29.81 -40.03
C SER A 99 39.54 -29.73 -41.04
N LEU A 100 38.33 -29.48 -40.55
CA LEU A 100 37.10 -29.54 -41.35
C LEU A 100 36.56 -28.14 -41.60
N GLU A 101 36.19 -27.83 -42.84
CA GLU A 101 35.61 -26.54 -43.26
C GLU A 101 36.45 -25.35 -42.74
N THR A 102 37.73 -25.35 -43.10
CA THR A 102 38.72 -24.42 -42.52
C THR A 102 39.59 -23.75 -43.58
N ILE A 103 40.14 -24.52 -44.53
CA ILE A 103 41.17 -24.04 -45.45
C ILE A 103 40.65 -22.99 -46.45
N GLU A 104 39.36 -23.02 -46.78
CA GLU A 104 38.62 -22.03 -47.57
C GLU A 104 38.58 -20.64 -46.92
N HIS A 105 38.77 -20.57 -45.60
CA HIS A 105 38.81 -19.31 -44.87
C HIS A 105 40.24 -18.75 -44.71
N LEU A 106 41.27 -19.48 -45.14
CA LEU A 106 42.67 -19.12 -44.98
C LEU A 106 43.18 -18.34 -46.20
N GLU A 107 44.10 -17.41 -45.95
CA GLU A 107 44.81 -16.66 -47.00
C GLU A 107 45.95 -17.46 -47.63
N ASP A 108 46.59 -18.34 -46.84
CA ASP A 108 47.67 -19.21 -47.31
C ASP A 108 47.44 -20.67 -46.84
N PRO A 109 46.49 -21.39 -47.48
CA PRO A 109 46.19 -22.78 -47.14
C PRO A 109 47.42 -23.70 -47.16
N ALA A 110 48.39 -23.43 -48.04
CA ALA A 110 49.61 -24.24 -48.19
C ALA A 110 50.47 -24.18 -46.92
N ARG A 111 50.60 -23.00 -46.32
CA ARG A 111 51.31 -22.83 -45.05
C ARG A 111 50.66 -23.59 -43.90
N ALA A 112 49.33 -23.57 -43.81
CA ALA A 112 48.62 -24.32 -42.77
C ALA A 112 48.81 -25.84 -42.94
N ILE A 113 48.71 -26.34 -44.17
CA ILE A 113 48.94 -27.77 -44.48
C ILE A 113 50.39 -28.19 -44.17
N ALA A 114 51.37 -27.33 -44.42
CA ALA A 114 52.76 -27.57 -44.01
C ALA A 114 52.92 -27.67 -42.49
N GLU A 115 52.26 -26.79 -41.72
CA GLU A 115 52.24 -26.87 -40.25
C GLU A 115 51.53 -28.14 -39.74
N PHE A 116 50.43 -28.54 -40.39
CA PHE A 116 49.75 -29.80 -40.07
C PHE A 116 50.68 -31.00 -40.27
N LYS A 117 51.45 -31.03 -41.37
CA LYS A 117 52.47 -32.06 -41.58
C LYS A 117 53.57 -32.02 -40.51
N ARG A 118 54.06 -30.84 -40.12
CA ARG A 118 55.13 -30.71 -39.12
C ARG A 118 54.77 -31.37 -37.80
N VAL A 119 53.54 -31.14 -37.32
CA VAL A 119 53.08 -31.68 -36.04
C VAL A 119 52.68 -33.16 -36.13
N LEU A 120 52.54 -33.73 -37.33
CA LEU A 120 52.27 -35.14 -37.52
C LEU A 120 53.52 -35.99 -37.27
N ALA A 121 53.36 -37.05 -36.47
CA ALA A 121 54.37 -38.08 -36.26
C ALA A 121 54.60 -38.87 -37.56
N PRO A 122 55.74 -39.58 -37.70
CA PRO A 122 55.96 -40.47 -38.82
C PRO A 122 54.81 -41.48 -38.98
N GLY A 123 54.18 -41.50 -40.15
CA GLY A 123 53.00 -42.34 -40.43
C GLY A 123 51.67 -41.76 -39.95
N GLY A 124 51.65 -40.52 -39.45
CA GLY A 124 50.42 -39.80 -39.12
C GLY A 124 49.63 -39.37 -40.35
N ILE A 125 48.33 -39.07 -40.15
CA ILE A 125 47.40 -38.74 -41.24
C ILE A 125 46.72 -37.38 -41.03
N LEU A 126 46.45 -36.69 -42.13
CA LEU A 126 45.61 -35.49 -42.18
C LEU A 126 44.24 -35.84 -42.74
N LEU A 127 43.18 -35.43 -42.06
CA LEU A 127 41.78 -35.58 -42.47
C LEU A 127 41.17 -34.18 -42.59
N GLY A 128 40.63 -33.83 -43.74
CA GLY A 128 40.06 -32.50 -43.94
C GLY A 128 38.84 -32.50 -44.85
N SER A 129 38.08 -31.41 -44.79
CA SER A 129 36.95 -31.15 -45.69
C SER A 129 36.94 -29.69 -46.11
N VAL A 130 36.39 -29.46 -47.30
CA VAL A 130 36.21 -28.14 -47.89
C VAL A 130 34.97 -28.21 -48.78
N PRO A 131 34.14 -27.15 -48.86
CA PRO A 131 33.05 -27.13 -49.81
C PRO A 131 33.61 -27.12 -51.24
N SER A 132 33.04 -27.96 -52.12
CA SER A 132 33.43 -28.00 -53.53
C SER A 132 32.93 -26.76 -54.26
N GLN A 133 33.64 -26.32 -55.29
CA GLN A 133 33.22 -25.18 -56.12
C GLN A 133 31.79 -25.37 -56.68
N ALA A 134 31.42 -26.59 -57.06
CA ALA A 134 30.07 -26.90 -57.54
C ALA A 134 29.00 -26.66 -56.46
N PHE A 135 29.31 -27.01 -55.21
CA PHE A 135 28.46 -26.73 -54.06
C PHE A 135 28.38 -25.22 -53.77
N GLU A 136 29.50 -24.51 -53.79
CA GLU A 136 29.55 -23.05 -53.60
C GLU A 136 28.74 -22.29 -54.65
N LEU A 137 28.82 -22.68 -55.92
CA LEU A 137 28.01 -22.11 -57.00
C LEU A 137 26.51 -22.31 -56.75
N ALA A 138 26.11 -23.53 -56.37
CA ALA A 138 24.72 -23.84 -56.05
C ALA A 138 24.21 -23.05 -54.83
N CYS A 139 25.04 -22.90 -53.80
CA CYS A 139 24.73 -22.10 -52.61
C CYS A 139 24.67 -20.60 -52.92
N ARG A 140 25.57 -20.08 -53.77
CA ARG A 140 25.59 -18.67 -54.17
C ARG A 140 24.32 -18.26 -54.90
N ASP A 141 23.85 -19.12 -55.80
CA ASP A 141 22.60 -18.90 -56.53
C ASP A 141 21.37 -18.89 -55.61
N ALA A 142 21.43 -19.65 -54.50
CA ALA A 142 20.32 -19.82 -53.57
C ALA A 142 20.32 -18.84 -52.37
N TYR A 143 21.49 -18.47 -51.86
CA TYR A 143 21.68 -17.77 -50.58
C TYR A 143 22.59 -16.54 -50.65
N GLY A 144 23.15 -16.23 -51.83
CA GLY A 144 24.13 -15.17 -52.00
C GLY A 144 25.57 -15.63 -51.72
N PRO A 145 26.59 -14.81 -52.06
CA PRO A 145 27.98 -15.18 -51.89
C PRO A 145 28.38 -15.26 -50.41
N ASN A 146 29.18 -16.27 -50.06
CA ASN A 146 29.76 -16.36 -48.72
C ASN A 146 30.97 -15.43 -48.58
N GLU A 147 30.80 -14.30 -47.90
CA GLU A 147 31.85 -13.28 -47.71
C GLU A 147 33.04 -13.75 -46.87
N HIS A 148 32.95 -14.94 -46.27
CA HIS A 148 34.01 -15.50 -45.42
C HIS A 148 34.88 -16.54 -46.14
N HIS A 149 34.51 -16.99 -47.34
CA HIS A 149 35.33 -17.86 -48.18
C HIS A 149 36.34 -17.01 -48.97
N LYS A 150 37.63 -17.22 -48.71
CA LYS A 150 38.74 -16.54 -49.39
C LYS A 150 39.22 -17.32 -50.61
N SER A 151 38.89 -18.61 -50.70
CA SER A 151 39.26 -19.49 -51.80
C SER A 151 38.17 -20.53 -52.04
N GLU A 152 37.89 -20.82 -53.31
CA GLU A 152 37.03 -21.92 -53.75
C GLU A 152 37.91 -23.06 -54.26
N PHE A 153 37.51 -24.29 -53.97
CA PHE A 153 38.30 -25.46 -54.29
C PHE A 153 37.54 -26.41 -55.22
N ASP A 154 38.18 -26.77 -56.32
CA ASP A 154 37.80 -27.95 -57.11
C ASP A 154 38.71 -29.14 -56.76
N ASP A 155 38.40 -30.30 -57.32
CA ASP A 155 39.10 -31.56 -57.03
C ASP A 155 40.61 -31.46 -57.32
N GLU A 156 40.99 -30.82 -58.44
CA GLU A 156 42.40 -30.68 -58.82
C GLU A 156 43.14 -29.70 -57.91
N ALA A 157 42.52 -28.58 -57.52
CA ALA A 157 43.11 -27.60 -56.61
C ALA A 157 43.41 -28.21 -55.23
N VAL A 158 42.50 -29.02 -54.66
CA VAL A 158 42.74 -29.71 -53.39
C VAL A 158 43.88 -30.72 -53.54
N LYS A 159 43.90 -31.46 -54.66
CA LYS A 159 44.91 -32.50 -54.92
C LYS A 159 46.30 -31.91 -55.09
N GLU A 160 46.44 -30.81 -55.82
CA GLU A 160 47.70 -30.09 -55.97
C GLU A 160 48.18 -29.56 -54.61
N LEU A 161 47.32 -28.85 -53.91
CA LEU A 161 47.63 -28.25 -52.61
C LEU A 161 48.13 -29.30 -51.61
N VAL A 162 47.41 -30.41 -51.44
CA VAL A 162 47.81 -31.48 -50.50
C VAL A 162 49.02 -32.26 -51.04
N GLY A 163 49.09 -32.49 -52.35
CA GLY A 163 50.17 -33.25 -53.00
C GLY A 163 51.55 -32.61 -52.92
N THR A 164 51.64 -31.29 -52.72
CA THR A 164 52.92 -30.61 -52.46
C THR A 164 53.55 -31.03 -51.12
N VAL A 165 52.74 -31.47 -50.17
CA VAL A 165 53.14 -31.74 -48.78
C VAL A 165 53.07 -33.24 -48.45
N PHE A 166 52.03 -33.94 -48.92
CA PHE A 166 51.80 -35.36 -48.65
C PHE A 166 51.97 -36.22 -49.91
N LEU A 167 52.69 -37.34 -49.77
CA LEU A 167 53.00 -38.24 -50.88
C LEU A 167 51.77 -39.01 -51.40
N HIS A 168 50.75 -39.17 -50.56
CA HIS A 168 49.53 -39.91 -50.85
C HIS A 168 48.31 -39.12 -50.37
N SER A 169 47.34 -38.91 -51.26
CA SER A 169 46.05 -38.27 -50.95
C SER A 169 44.92 -38.97 -51.70
N VAL A 170 43.73 -39.00 -51.10
CA VAL A 170 42.49 -39.54 -51.66
C VAL A 170 41.37 -38.57 -51.31
N GLN A 171 40.40 -38.41 -52.21
CA GLN A 171 39.25 -37.50 -52.06
C GLN A 171 37.95 -38.31 -52.04
N TRP A 172 36.94 -37.80 -51.34
CA TRP A 172 35.62 -38.41 -51.19
C TRP A 172 34.53 -37.36 -51.25
N ASP A 173 33.37 -37.76 -51.79
CA ASP A 173 32.12 -36.99 -51.72
C ASP A 173 31.29 -37.35 -50.49
N CYS A 174 30.51 -36.38 -49.99
CA CYS A 174 29.56 -36.56 -48.90
C CYS A 174 28.11 -36.65 -49.44
N TRP A 175 27.40 -37.73 -49.10
CA TRP A 175 25.99 -37.96 -49.48
C TRP A 175 25.15 -38.25 -48.23
N LEU A 176 24.04 -37.53 -48.01
CA LEU A 176 23.18 -37.71 -46.83
C LEU A 176 21.84 -38.39 -47.18
N GLN A 177 21.44 -39.39 -46.38
CA GLN A 177 20.16 -40.10 -46.49
C GLN A 177 19.49 -40.32 -45.13
N ILE A 178 18.15 -40.37 -45.08
CA ILE A 178 17.37 -40.68 -43.86
C ILE A 178 16.67 -42.02 -44.04
N VAL A 179 16.77 -42.90 -43.04
CA VAL A 179 16.31 -44.30 -43.13
C VAL A 179 15.33 -44.65 -42.01
N SER A 180 14.24 -45.34 -42.37
CA SER A 180 13.30 -46.00 -41.44
C SER A 180 13.40 -47.52 -41.59
N VAL A 181 13.41 -48.26 -40.48
CA VAL A 181 13.51 -49.74 -40.50
C VAL A 181 12.43 -50.38 -39.63
N LEU A 182 11.74 -51.37 -40.19
CA LEU A 182 10.84 -52.31 -39.52
C LEU A 182 11.50 -53.69 -39.49
N GLY A 183 11.55 -54.33 -38.32
CA GLY A 183 12.17 -55.66 -38.17
C GLY A 183 11.70 -56.43 -36.92
N PRO A 184 12.16 -57.68 -36.74
CA PRO A 184 11.68 -58.58 -35.68
C PRO A 184 11.89 -58.04 -34.27
N ARG A 185 11.05 -58.46 -33.32
CA ARG A 185 11.10 -57.93 -31.94
C ARG A 185 12.34 -58.40 -31.17
N GLN A 186 12.87 -59.56 -31.51
CA GLN A 186 14.09 -60.15 -30.96
C GLN A 186 15.36 -59.70 -31.71
N TRP A 187 15.20 -59.01 -32.85
CA TRP A 187 16.31 -58.37 -33.54
C TRP A 187 16.77 -57.18 -32.69
N GLU A 188 17.87 -57.38 -31.96
CA GLU A 188 18.70 -56.24 -31.63
C GLU A 188 19.34 -55.79 -32.94
N PRO A 189 19.31 -54.49 -33.28
CA PRO A 189 20.03 -53.99 -34.44
C PRO A 189 21.53 -54.17 -34.16
N ASN A 190 22.04 -55.36 -34.41
CA ASN A 190 23.45 -55.66 -34.36
C ASN A 190 24.07 -54.92 -35.52
N ARG A 191 24.50 -53.69 -35.20
CA ARG A 191 25.26 -52.77 -36.04
C ARG A 191 24.61 -52.55 -37.40
N VAL A 192 23.57 -51.73 -37.45
CA VAL A 192 23.59 -50.73 -38.54
C VAL A 192 24.84 -49.92 -38.27
N TRP A 193 25.82 -49.98 -39.17
CA TRP A 193 26.95 -49.05 -39.14
C TRP A 193 26.39 -47.67 -39.46
N ASN A 194 25.74 -47.07 -38.46
CA ASN A 194 25.72 -45.63 -38.38
C ASN A 194 27.18 -45.28 -38.07
N CYS A 195 27.90 -44.79 -39.08
CA CYS A 195 29.28 -44.31 -38.99
C CYS A 195 29.49 -43.26 -37.88
N ASP A 196 28.38 -42.86 -37.27
CA ASP A 196 28.16 -41.73 -36.40
C ASP A 196 28.29 -41.97 -34.89
N SER A 197 28.48 -43.20 -34.43
CA SER A 197 28.67 -43.40 -32.97
C SER A 197 29.58 -44.54 -32.54
N GLY A 198 30.08 -45.38 -33.47
CA GLY A 198 30.66 -46.69 -33.12
C GLY A 198 29.69 -47.66 -32.40
N ALA A 199 28.55 -47.13 -31.93
CA ALA A 199 27.41 -47.76 -31.30
C ALA A 199 26.15 -47.01 -31.78
N GLY A 200 25.78 -47.22 -33.04
CA GLY A 200 24.54 -46.69 -33.61
C GLY A 200 23.36 -47.55 -33.19
N ALA A 201 22.93 -47.44 -31.93
CA ALA A 201 21.69 -48.10 -31.52
C ALA A 201 20.53 -47.36 -32.19
N MET A 202 19.94 -47.98 -33.22
CA MET A 202 18.67 -47.52 -33.78
C MET A 202 17.67 -47.49 -32.62
N ARG A 203 17.22 -46.29 -32.21
CA ARG A 203 16.36 -46.16 -31.03
C ARG A 203 14.99 -46.72 -31.39
N ARG A 204 14.63 -47.86 -30.80
CA ARG A 204 13.26 -48.37 -30.89
C ARG A 204 12.32 -47.27 -30.39
N LEU A 205 11.42 -46.80 -31.26
CA LEU A 205 10.37 -45.87 -30.86
C LEU A 205 9.52 -46.58 -29.80
N GLY A 206 9.61 -46.13 -28.55
CA GLY A 206 9.08 -46.85 -27.38
C GLY A 206 7.56 -46.95 -27.30
N SER A 207 6.81 -46.47 -28.30
CA SER A 207 5.37 -46.31 -28.25
C SER A 207 4.60 -46.98 -29.39
N ILE A 208 5.26 -47.60 -30.37
CA ILE A 208 4.58 -48.16 -31.54
C ILE A 208 4.81 -49.68 -31.63
N LEU A 209 3.74 -50.45 -31.44
CA LEU A 209 3.73 -51.92 -31.53
C LEU A 209 3.18 -52.35 -32.88
N PHE A 210 3.96 -53.13 -33.63
CA PHE A 210 3.51 -53.81 -34.85
C PHE A 210 3.37 -55.30 -34.56
N ALA A 211 2.25 -55.91 -34.97
CA ALA A 211 1.99 -57.33 -34.81
C ALA A 211 1.31 -57.87 -36.07
N ALA A 212 1.69 -59.08 -36.48
CA ALA A 212 1.03 -59.86 -37.52
C ALA A 212 0.60 -61.20 -36.91
N ALA A 213 -0.61 -61.65 -37.23
CA ALA A 213 -1.17 -62.91 -36.76
C ALA A 213 -1.98 -63.56 -37.89
N SER A 214 -1.95 -64.88 -37.94
CA SER A 214 -2.70 -65.70 -38.90
C SER A 214 -3.37 -66.85 -38.15
N LEU A 215 -4.59 -67.21 -38.55
CA LEU A 215 -5.39 -68.24 -37.88
C LEU A 215 -5.02 -69.66 -38.33
N GLU A 216 -4.66 -69.83 -39.61
CA GLU A 216 -4.51 -71.13 -40.25
C GLU A 216 -3.28 -71.26 -41.16
N ALA A 217 -2.63 -70.15 -41.53
CA ALA A 217 -1.49 -70.13 -42.46
C ALA A 217 -0.21 -69.66 -41.78
N ASP A 218 0.93 -70.22 -42.17
CA ASP A 218 2.23 -69.76 -41.72
C ASP A 218 2.48 -68.31 -42.18
N LEU A 219 2.92 -67.46 -41.24
CA LEU A 219 3.35 -66.11 -41.58
C LEU A 219 4.64 -66.15 -42.40
N PRO A 220 4.89 -65.17 -43.28
CA PRO A 220 6.17 -65.06 -43.99
C PRO A 220 7.34 -65.04 -43.00
N SER A 221 8.49 -65.58 -43.42
CA SER A 221 9.68 -65.62 -42.56
C SER A 221 10.05 -64.24 -42.04
N GLU A 222 10.65 -64.19 -40.85
CA GLU A 222 11.03 -62.93 -40.19
C GLU A 222 11.90 -62.02 -41.07
N GLU A 223 12.78 -62.60 -41.91
CA GLU A 223 13.58 -61.86 -42.89
C GLU A 223 12.72 -61.22 -43.99
N SER A 224 11.66 -61.88 -44.43
CA SER A 224 10.77 -61.40 -45.48
C SER A 224 9.88 -60.24 -45.02
N LEU A 225 9.71 -60.07 -43.71
CA LEU A 225 8.93 -58.98 -43.10
C LEU A 225 9.80 -57.77 -42.72
N GLN A 226 11.13 -57.88 -42.86
CA GLN A 226 12.02 -56.74 -42.69
C GLN A 226 11.79 -55.73 -43.80
N ARG A 227 11.69 -54.46 -43.43
CA ARG A 227 11.52 -53.37 -44.39
C ARG A 227 12.39 -52.21 -44.03
N VAL A 228 13.25 -51.80 -44.96
CA VAL A 228 14.10 -50.63 -44.87
C VAL A 228 13.59 -49.63 -45.90
N ASP A 229 12.90 -48.59 -45.44
CA ASP A 229 12.45 -47.51 -46.31
C ASP A 229 13.48 -46.38 -46.19
N VAL A 230 14.24 -46.16 -47.28
CA VAL A 230 15.17 -45.04 -47.42
C VAL A 230 14.43 -43.90 -48.08
N TYR A 231 14.32 -42.76 -47.39
CA TYR A 231 13.65 -41.61 -47.94
C TYR A 231 14.65 -40.59 -48.46
N PRO A 232 14.45 -40.06 -49.69
CA PRO A 232 15.17 -38.89 -50.14
C PRO A 232 14.78 -37.67 -49.29
N ALA A 233 15.68 -36.70 -49.12
CA ALA A 233 15.51 -35.52 -48.27
C ALA A 233 14.19 -34.73 -48.48
N THR A 234 13.53 -34.91 -49.63
CA THR A 234 12.21 -34.35 -49.92
C THR A 234 11.08 -34.85 -49.01
N SER A 235 11.21 -36.01 -48.35
CA SER A 235 10.21 -36.50 -47.37
C SER A 235 10.27 -35.78 -46.01
N VAL A 236 11.40 -35.16 -45.68
CA VAL A 236 11.61 -34.39 -44.45
C VAL A 236 10.70 -33.16 -44.40
N VAL A 237 10.48 -32.55 -45.57
CA VAL A 237 9.57 -31.42 -45.72
C VAL A 237 8.13 -31.81 -45.33
N GLU A 238 7.70 -33.04 -45.64
CA GLU A 238 6.39 -33.55 -45.18
C GLU A 238 6.36 -33.85 -43.67
N HIS A 239 7.48 -34.30 -43.09
CA HIS A 239 7.57 -34.55 -41.65
C HIS A 239 7.59 -33.24 -40.82
N GLU A 240 8.32 -32.22 -41.29
CA GLU A 240 8.29 -30.85 -40.77
C GLU A 240 6.85 -30.29 -40.82
N ARG A 241 6.12 -30.52 -41.91
CA ARG A 241 4.70 -30.12 -42.05
C ARG A 241 3.80 -30.74 -40.96
N LEU A 242 4.02 -31.99 -40.60
CA LEU A 242 3.30 -32.65 -39.50
C LEU A 242 3.70 -32.10 -38.12
N THR A 243 4.98 -31.79 -37.94
CA THR A 243 5.52 -31.22 -36.69
C THR A 243 4.98 -29.81 -36.44
N ILE A 244 4.87 -29.00 -37.49
CA ILE A 244 4.21 -27.68 -37.45
C ILE A 244 2.74 -27.83 -37.04
N THR A 245 2.03 -28.81 -37.59
CA THR A 245 0.62 -29.07 -37.23
C THR A 245 0.46 -29.44 -35.76
N TRP A 246 1.43 -30.17 -35.19
CA TRP A 246 1.46 -30.49 -33.76
C TRP A 246 1.82 -29.29 -32.88
N ARG A 247 2.78 -28.46 -33.30
CA ARG A 247 3.13 -27.20 -32.62
C ARG A 247 1.95 -26.23 -32.57
N ASP A 248 1.22 -26.08 -33.67
CA ASP A 248 -0.04 -25.32 -33.73
C ASP A 248 -1.11 -25.81 -32.75
N ARG A 249 -1.14 -27.11 -32.47
CA ARG A 249 -2.09 -27.68 -31.51
C ARG A 249 -1.66 -27.39 -30.06
N THR A 250 -0.35 -27.35 -29.81
CA THR A 250 0.23 -27.02 -28.50
C THR A 250 0.08 -25.53 -28.18
N ILE A 251 0.32 -24.66 -29.17
CA ILE A 251 0.10 -23.22 -29.06
C ILE A 251 -1.36 -22.92 -28.70
N ARG A 252 -2.32 -23.55 -29.40
CA ARG A 252 -3.76 -23.44 -29.05
C ARG A 252 -4.10 -23.93 -27.65
N GLY A 253 -3.35 -24.90 -27.13
CA GLY A 253 -3.46 -25.33 -25.73
C GLY A 253 -3.00 -24.25 -24.74
N GLN A 254 -1.88 -23.60 -25.04
CA GLN A 254 -1.35 -22.50 -24.23
C GLN A 254 -2.25 -21.25 -24.31
N GLU A 255 -2.80 -20.93 -25.49
CA GLU A 255 -3.80 -19.85 -25.65
C GLU A 255 -5.04 -20.08 -24.79
N ARG A 256 -5.50 -21.33 -24.68
CA ARG A 256 -6.61 -21.68 -23.77
C ARG A 256 -6.25 -21.42 -22.31
N THR A 257 -5.06 -21.85 -21.87
CA THR A 257 -4.58 -21.60 -20.50
C THR A 257 -4.42 -20.10 -20.22
N ILE A 258 -3.92 -19.33 -21.19
CA ILE A 258 -3.87 -17.86 -21.09
C ILE A 258 -5.28 -17.29 -20.93
N GLY A 259 -6.25 -17.73 -21.73
CA GLY A 259 -7.64 -17.30 -21.59
C GLY A 259 -8.27 -17.63 -20.23
N GLU A 260 -7.94 -18.78 -19.65
CA GLU A 260 -8.34 -19.15 -18.28
C GLU A 260 -7.69 -18.23 -17.23
N CYS A 261 -6.41 -17.93 -17.37
CA CYS A 261 -5.70 -16.96 -16.52
C CYS A 261 -6.29 -15.55 -16.65
N THR A 262 -6.61 -15.08 -17.85
CA THR A 262 -7.27 -13.79 -18.10
C THR A 262 -8.64 -13.74 -17.42
N THR A 263 -9.41 -14.81 -17.50
CA THR A 263 -10.70 -14.92 -16.81
C THR A 263 -10.56 -14.91 -15.28
N TYR A 264 -9.52 -15.57 -14.77
CA TYR A 264 -9.20 -15.57 -13.33
C TYR A 264 -8.75 -14.17 -12.85
N ILE A 265 -7.93 -13.48 -13.64
CA ILE A 265 -7.51 -12.10 -13.38
C ILE A 265 -8.73 -11.16 -13.36
N ALA A 266 -9.63 -11.26 -14.33
CA ALA A 266 -10.86 -10.44 -14.36
C ALA A 266 -11.73 -10.67 -13.11
N ARG A 267 -11.83 -11.91 -12.60
CA ARG A 267 -12.50 -12.18 -11.32
C ARG A 267 -11.82 -11.52 -10.13
N LEU A 268 -10.49 -11.54 -10.07
CA LEU A 268 -9.75 -10.86 -9.00
C LEU A 268 -9.94 -9.35 -9.08
N GLU A 269 -9.95 -8.76 -10.27
CA GLU A 269 -10.25 -7.34 -10.47
C GLU A 269 -11.67 -6.98 -10.01
N ASP A 270 -12.66 -7.82 -10.31
CA ASP A 270 -14.02 -7.63 -9.81
C ASP A 270 -14.10 -7.74 -8.28
N GLN A 271 -13.37 -8.67 -7.66
CA GLN A 271 -13.27 -8.77 -6.21
C GLN A 271 -12.61 -7.53 -5.59
N ILE A 272 -11.51 -7.05 -6.18
CA ILE A 272 -10.83 -5.82 -5.75
C ILE A 272 -11.77 -4.61 -5.89
N ARG A 273 -12.49 -4.48 -7.02
CA ARG A 273 -13.49 -3.43 -7.22
C ARG A 273 -14.62 -3.50 -6.19
N ALA A 274 -15.13 -4.69 -5.91
CA ALA A 274 -16.17 -4.88 -4.91
C ALA A 274 -15.69 -4.48 -3.51
N SER A 275 -14.49 -4.91 -3.11
CA SER A 275 -13.88 -4.50 -1.84
C SER A 275 -13.62 -2.99 -1.79
N ALA A 276 -13.12 -2.39 -2.88
CA ALA A 276 -12.90 -0.94 -2.97
C ALA A 276 -14.20 -0.15 -2.83
N ALA A 277 -15.30 -0.62 -3.44
CA ALA A 277 -16.62 -0.01 -3.29
C ALA A 277 -17.15 -0.13 -1.84
N GLU A 278 -16.92 -1.26 -1.18
CA GLU A 278 -17.27 -1.45 0.23
C GLU A 278 -16.47 -0.51 1.15
N PHE A 279 -15.16 -0.39 0.90
CA PHE A 279 -14.30 0.57 1.60
C PHE A 279 -14.72 2.02 1.37
N ALA A 280 -15.07 2.40 0.14
CA ALA A 280 -15.60 3.73 -0.17
C ALA A 280 -16.88 4.03 0.62
N GLY A 281 -17.80 3.06 0.71
CA GLY A 281 -19.01 3.19 1.53
C GLY A 281 -18.74 3.26 3.04
N VAL A 282 -17.67 2.64 3.54
CA VAL A 282 -17.20 2.83 4.93
C VAL A 282 -16.63 4.24 5.12
N LEU A 283 -15.84 4.73 4.17
CA LEU A 283 -15.25 6.07 4.17
C LEU A 283 -16.33 7.17 4.21
N GLU A 284 -17.35 7.07 3.36
CA GLU A 284 -18.48 8.02 3.35
C GLU A 284 -19.24 8.00 4.69
N ARG A 285 -19.54 6.81 5.22
CA ARG A 285 -20.20 6.68 6.53
C ARG A 285 -19.37 7.29 7.66
N ASN A 286 -18.06 7.07 7.64
CA ASN A 286 -17.15 7.65 8.62
C ASN A 286 -17.06 9.18 8.46
N GLN A 287 -16.98 9.71 7.23
CA GLN A 287 -17.02 11.15 6.99
C GLN A 287 -18.33 11.79 7.48
N ALA A 288 -19.47 11.16 7.19
CA ALA A 288 -20.77 11.63 7.66
C ALA A 288 -20.85 11.61 9.20
N THR A 289 -20.34 10.56 9.83
CA THR A 289 -20.30 10.45 11.30
C THR A 289 -19.40 11.52 11.91
N ILE A 290 -18.21 11.75 11.32
CA ILE A 290 -17.30 12.83 11.75
C ILE A 290 -17.98 14.18 11.61
N ALA A 291 -18.64 14.47 10.48
CA ALA A 291 -19.35 15.73 10.28
C ALA A 291 -20.49 15.93 11.29
N GLN A 292 -21.25 14.88 11.60
CA GLN A 292 -22.29 14.93 12.64
C GLN A 292 -21.70 15.20 14.03
N LEU A 293 -20.59 14.55 14.38
CA LEU A 293 -19.90 14.79 15.66
C LEU A 293 -19.33 16.22 15.72
N ASP A 294 -18.76 16.73 14.63
CA ASP A 294 -18.21 18.08 14.57
C ASP A 294 -19.32 19.14 14.75
N ASN A 295 -20.47 18.95 14.08
CA ASN A 295 -21.65 19.79 14.29
C ASN A 295 -22.13 19.75 15.74
N ARG A 296 -22.24 18.56 16.35
CA ARG A 296 -22.62 18.43 17.76
C ARG A 296 -21.62 19.12 18.68
N VAL A 297 -20.32 19.00 18.41
CA VAL A 297 -19.27 19.68 19.18
C VAL A 297 -19.39 21.20 19.05
N GLN A 298 -19.69 21.72 17.86
CA GLN A 298 -19.93 23.14 17.65
C GLN A 298 -21.17 23.62 18.40
N ASP A 299 -22.28 22.87 18.33
CA ASP A 299 -23.51 23.19 19.06
C ASP A 299 -23.28 23.22 20.57
N TYR A 300 -22.59 22.21 21.12
CA TYR A 300 -22.24 22.16 22.54
C TYR A 300 -21.27 23.28 22.94
N ALA A 301 -20.28 23.59 22.11
CA ALA A 301 -19.35 24.68 22.37
C ALA A 301 -20.07 26.04 22.37
N ALA A 302 -20.99 26.27 21.42
CA ALA A 302 -21.81 27.48 21.37
C ALA A 302 -22.76 27.58 22.56
N ALA A 303 -23.38 26.46 22.96
CA ALA A 303 -24.24 26.41 24.14
C ALA A 303 -23.46 26.67 25.44
N ASN A 304 -22.28 26.06 25.60
CA ASN A 304 -21.39 26.31 26.75
C ASN A 304 -20.93 27.77 26.76
N ALA A 305 -20.57 28.37 25.62
CA ALA A 305 -20.18 29.77 25.54
C ALA A 305 -21.32 30.70 25.98
N ARG A 306 -22.56 30.47 25.52
CA ARG A 306 -23.75 31.22 25.97
C ARG A 306 -24.00 31.06 27.46
N GLN A 307 -23.87 29.83 27.98
CA GLN A 307 -24.08 29.55 29.39
C GLN A 307 -23.01 30.20 30.26
N LYS A 308 -21.75 30.22 29.82
CA LYS A 308 -20.64 30.91 30.47
C LYS A 308 -20.86 32.41 30.52
N GLN A 309 -21.28 33.02 29.40
CA GLN A 309 -21.65 34.44 29.36
C GLN A 309 -22.78 34.77 30.35
N MET A 310 -23.84 33.95 30.41
CA MET A 310 -24.92 34.16 31.39
C MET A 310 -24.44 34.04 32.84
N ILE A 311 -23.51 33.12 33.12
CA ILE A 311 -22.90 32.99 34.46
C ILE A 311 -22.07 34.22 34.78
N ASP A 312 -21.21 34.68 33.86
CA ASP A 312 -20.38 35.88 34.05
C ASP A 312 -21.24 37.14 34.29
N GLU A 313 -22.33 37.31 33.53
CA GLU A 313 -23.31 38.39 33.74
C GLU A 313 -23.99 38.30 35.11
N ARG A 314 -24.36 37.09 35.55
CA ARG A 314 -24.95 36.88 36.89
C ARG A 314 -23.96 37.16 38.01
N VAL A 315 -22.70 36.70 37.87
CA VAL A 315 -21.63 36.96 38.84
C VAL A 315 -21.36 38.46 38.95
N ALA A 316 -21.36 39.20 37.83
CA ALA A 316 -21.25 40.65 37.84
C ALA A 316 -22.42 41.33 38.56
N LEU A 317 -23.65 40.82 38.38
CA LEU A 317 -24.83 41.32 39.09
C LEU A 317 -24.75 41.07 40.60
N ILE A 318 -24.33 39.86 41.01
CA ILE A 318 -24.15 39.49 42.42
C ILE A 318 -23.13 40.41 43.07
N LYS A 319 -21.98 40.63 42.42
CA LYS A 319 -20.94 41.53 42.94
C LYS A 319 -21.46 42.96 43.17
N LYS A 320 -22.27 43.47 42.24
CA LYS A 320 -22.92 44.79 42.37
C LYS A 320 -23.95 44.81 43.50
N GLN A 321 -24.62 43.68 43.74
CA GLN A 321 -25.57 43.53 44.83
C GLN A 321 -24.85 43.48 46.20
N ASP A 322 -23.69 42.80 46.29
CA ASP A 322 -22.84 42.79 47.49
C ASP A 322 -22.34 44.20 47.84
N GLU A 323 -21.92 44.98 46.83
CA GLU A 323 -21.53 46.39 47.02
C GLU A 323 -22.68 47.23 47.60
N LEU A 324 -23.91 47.03 47.10
CA LEU A 324 -25.10 47.72 47.62
C LEU A 324 -25.46 47.28 49.04
N VAL A 325 -25.34 45.98 49.34
CA VAL A 325 -25.56 45.45 50.70
C VAL A 325 -24.53 46.03 51.66
N ALA A 326 -23.24 46.06 51.29
CA ALA A 326 -22.19 46.65 52.11
C ALA A 326 -22.44 48.15 52.40
N LEU A 327 -22.86 48.92 51.39
CA LEU A 327 -23.21 50.34 51.56
C LEU A 327 -24.42 50.53 52.50
N ARG A 328 -25.43 49.69 52.34
CA ARG A 328 -26.62 49.70 53.20
C ARG A 328 -26.25 49.38 54.65
N ASP A 329 -25.46 48.33 54.87
CA ASP A 329 -25.06 47.89 56.21
C ASP A 329 -24.20 48.94 56.91
N ALA A 330 -23.32 49.64 56.17
CA ALA A 330 -22.59 50.81 56.67
C ALA A 330 -23.53 51.96 57.08
N THR A 331 -24.57 52.22 56.29
CA THR A 331 -25.57 53.26 56.59
C THR A 331 -26.40 52.90 57.84
N ILE A 332 -26.80 51.63 57.97
CA ILE A 332 -27.52 51.12 59.15
C ILE A 332 -26.63 51.23 60.39
N ALA A 333 -25.36 50.87 60.30
CA ALA A 333 -24.41 51.02 61.41
C ALA A 333 -24.31 52.49 61.85
N GLN A 334 -24.21 53.43 60.91
CA GLN A 334 -24.19 54.86 61.21
C GLN A 334 -25.48 55.35 61.88
N GLN A 335 -26.64 54.90 61.41
CA GLN A 335 -27.95 55.22 62.00
C GLN A 335 -28.06 54.67 63.43
N LYS A 336 -27.56 53.45 63.66
CA LYS A 336 -27.56 52.82 64.99
C LYS A 336 -26.73 53.61 65.99
N THR A 337 -25.54 54.08 65.61
CA THR A 337 -24.71 54.95 66.46
C THR A 337 -25.45 56.24 66.81
N ARG A 338 -26.06 56.90 65.82
CA ARG A 338 -26.86 58.12 66.07
C ARG A 338 -28.02 57.90 67.02
N LEU A 339 -28.72 56.76 66.91
CA LEU A 339 -29.79 56.41 67.82
C LEU A 339 -29.29 56.17 69.25
N GLN A 340 -28.12 55.53 69.40
CA GLN A 340 -27.49 55.36 70.72
C GLN A 340 -27.11 56.70 71.34
N ASP A 341 -26.54 57.62 70.56
CA ASP A 341 -26.22 58.99 71.02
C ASP A 341 -27.49 59.73 71.46
N PHE A 342 -28.59 59.58 70.70
CA PHE A 342 -29.87 60.21 71.00
C PHE A 342 -30.50 59.65 72.28
N ASP A 343 -30.47 58.33 72.46
CA ASP A 343 -30.99 57.66 73.66
C ASP A 343 -30.20 58.08 74.93
N GLN A 344 -28.89 58.22 74.81
CA GLN A 344 -28.03 58.71 75.88
C GLN A 344 -28.33 60.18 76.24
N ALA A 345 -28.58 61.02 75.24
CA ALA A 345 -29.03 62.40 75.44
C ALA A 345 -30.40 62.47 76.12
N LEU A 346 -31.34 61.60 75.72
CA LEU A 346 -32.69 61.54 76.28
C LEU A 346 -32.67 61.09 77.74
N THR A 347 -31.83 60.10 78.06
CA THR A 347 -31.59 59.62 79.42
C THR A 347 -31.03 60.74 80.30
N SER A 348 -30.07 61.50 79.78
CA SER A 348 -29.49 62.67 80.47
C SER A 348 -30.51 63.79 80.69
N ALA A 349 -31.41 64.03 79.72
CA ALA A 349 -32.48 65.02 79.85
C ALA A 349 -33.52 64.62 80.91
N ARG A 350 -33.91 63.33 80.96
CA ARG A 350 -34.81 62.80 81.99
C ARG A 350 -34.21 62.94 83.40
N ALA A 351 -32.91 62.69 83.56
CA ALA A 351 -32.23 62.89 84.84
C ALA A 351 -32.28 64.36 85.30
N ARG A 352 -32.02 65.32 84.39
CA ARG A 352 -32.15 66.77 84.69
C ARG A 352 -33.58 67.18 85.05
N GLN A 353 -34.58 66.58 84.40
CA GLN A 353 -35.98 66.85 84.73
C GLN A 353 -36.32 66.38 86.16
N ALA A 354 -35.87 65.19 86.54
CA ALA A 354 -36.08 64.66 87.89
C ALA A 354 -35.42 65.56 88.97
N GLU A 355 -34.23 66.09 88.71
CA GLU A 355 -33.55 67.05 89.62
C GLU A 355 -34.35 68.36 89.79
N VAL A 356 -34.93 68.88 88.71
CA VAL A 356 -35.75 70.11 88.75
C VAL A 356 -37.06 69.88 89.51
N GLU A 357 -37.70 68.72 89.33
CA GLU A 357 -38.93 68.36 90.06
C GLU A 357 -38.66 68.18 91.56
N GLU A 358 -37.53 67.57 91.93
CA GLU A 358 -37.11 67.44 93.33
C GLU A 358 -36.83 68.80 93.98
N GLN A 359 -36.18 69.71 93.26
CA GLN A 359 -35.91 71.07 93.75
C GLN A 359 -37.21 71.87 93.93
N ALA A 360 -38.15 71.78 93.00
CA ALA A 360 -39.45 72.45 93.11
C ALA A 360 -40.27 71.94 94.32
N LEU A 361 -40.15 70.65 94.66
CA LEU A 361 -40.81 70.07 95.83
C LEU A 361 -40.23 70.61 97.15
N ARG A 362 -38.90 70.79 97.21
CA ARG A 362 -38.22 71.40 98.38
C ARG A 362 -38.65 72.86 98.58
N ASP A 363 -38.66 73.65 97.50
CA ASP A 363 -39.08 75.05 97.53
C ASP A 363 -40.56 75.19 97.99
N HIS A 364 -41.42 74.27 97.55
CA HIS A 364 -42.83 74.23 97.96
C HIS A 364 -43.00 73.95 99.47
N GLN A 365 -42.24 73.00 100.03
CA GLN A 365 -42.25 72.68 101.46
C GLN A 365 -41.74 73.84 102.32
N GLU A 366 -40.74 74.59 101.85
CA GLU A 366 -40.22 75.78 102.54
C GLU A 366 -41.29 76.89 102.61
N LEU A 367 -41.99 77.15 101.51
CA LEU A 367 -43.06 78.15 101.45
C LEU A 367 -44.27 77.79 102.34
N THR A 368 -44.61 76.51 102.46
CA THR A 368 -45.70 76.06 103.36
C THR A 368 -45.33 76.25 104.83
N SER A 369 -44.05 76.05 105.19
CA SER A 369 -43.58 76.31 106.57
C SER A 369 -43.65 77.80 106.96
N LYS A 370 -43.36 78.71 106.02
CA LYS A 370 -43.47 80.16 106.22
C LYS A 370 -44.93 80.62 106.36
N ALA A 371 -45.86 80.01 105.63
CA ALA A 371 -47.29 80.29 105.75
C ALA A 371 -47.86 79.88 107.13
N ALA A 372 -47.38 78.76 107.71
CA ALA A 372 -47.79 78.31 109.04
C ALA A 372 -47.31 79.25 110.17
N ALA A 373 -46.15 79.90 110.02
CA ALA A 373 -45.61 80.86 111.00
C ALA A 373 -46.44 82.16 111.07
N LEU A 374 -46.89 82.69 109.92
CA LEU A 374 -47.71 83.91 109.84
C LEU A 374 -49.13 83.70 110.41
N GLN A 375 -49.63 82.47 110.40
CA GLN A 375 -50.94 82.14 110.95
C GLN A 375 -50.94 82.07 112.50
N GLY A 376 -49.77 81.85 113.11
CA GLY A 376 -49.57 81.91 114.56
C GLY A 376 -49.59 83.34 115.13
N GLU A 377 -49.02 84.32 114.40
CA GLU A 377 -48.98 85.72 114.83
C GLU A 377 -50.36 86.41 114.76
N LEU A 378 -51.21 85.98 113.82
CA LEU A 378 -52.58 86.50 113.66
C LEU A 378 -53.49 86.15 114.85
N CYS A 379 -53.23 85.02 115.51
CA CYS A 379 -54.03 84.53 116.64
C CYS A 379 -53.72 85.30 117.94
N THR A 380 -52.48 85.78 118.10
CA THR A 380 -52.05 86.59 119.27
C THR A 380 -52.56 88.04 119.24
N VAL A 381 -52.81 88.61 118.06
CA VAL A 381 -53.33 89.99 117.92
C VAL A 381 -54.84 90.07 118.17
N GLN A 382 -55.60 89.01 117.90
CA GLN A 382 -57.06 88.99 118.09
C GLN A 382 -57.51 88.83 119.55
N ALA A 383 -56.64 88.36 120.45
CA ALA A 383 -56.96 88.15 121.87
C ALA A 383 -56.78 89.43 122.74
N ALA A 384 -55.92 90.37 122.34
CA ALA A 384 -55.64 91.59 123.12
C ALA A 384 -56.61 92.75 122.86
N LEU A 385 -57.39 92.72 121.76
CA LEU A 385 -58.18 93.86 121.28
C LEU A 385 -59.61 93.95 121.86
N ARG A 386 -60.05 92.98 122.66
CA ARG A 386 -61.43 92.94 123.22
C ARG A 386 -61.57 93.50 124.64
N ALA A 387 -60.50 93.97 125.29
CA ALA A 387 -60.51 94.32 126.72
C ALA A 387 -60.30 95.82 127.07
N ALA A 388 -60.18 96.73 126.11
CA ALA A 388 -60.08 98.17 126.38
C ALA A 388 -61.20 98.94 125.67
N LEU A 389 -62.24 99.22 126.45
CA LEU A 389 -63.47 99.93 126.10
C LEU A 389 -63.25 101.42 125.78
N ALA A 390 -64.13 101.92 124.91
CA ALA A 390 -64.80 103.22 124.93
C ALA A 390 -64.31 104.30 125.93
N GLU A 391 -63.69 105.37 125.43
CA GLU A 391 -64.25 106.73 125.43
C GLU A 391 -63.44 107.71 124.54
N SER A 392 -64.19 108.54 123.81
CA SER A 392 -63.80 109.77 123.10
C SER A 392 -63.15 109.70 121.70
N ALA A 393 -63.72 110.48 120.80
CA ALA A 393 -63.46 110.56 119.37
C ALA A 393 -62.17 111.31 119.02
N SER A 394 -61.39 110.79 118.07
CA SER A 394 -60.91 111.54 116.89
C SER A 394 -60.08 110.68 115.91
N CYS A 395 -60.38 110.88 114.62
CA CYS A 395 -59.57 110.67 113.41
C CYS A 395 -59.46 109.30 112.69
N GLN A 396 -60.25 109.24 111.62
CA GLN A 396 -60.25 108.36 110.45
C GLN A 396 -59.03 108.58 109.52
N SER A 397 -57.99 107.74 109.57
CA SER A 397 -57.01 107.68 108.46
C SER A 397 -56.27 106.34 108.22
N SER A 398 -56.47 105.30 109.05
CA SER A 398 -55.71 104.04 108.91
C SER A 398 -56.42 102.89 108.16
N LEU A 399 -57.62 103.09 107.61
CA LEU A 399 -58.41 102.02 106.98
C LEU A 399 -58.20 101.86 105.46
N ALA A 400 -57.53 102.81 104.80
CA ALA A 400 -57.35 102.79 103.34
C ALA A 400 -56.11 102.00 102.85
N GLN A 401 -55.16 101.71 103.74
CA GLN A 401 -53.87 101.11 103.34
C GLN A 401 -53.87 99.57 103.42
N THR A 402 -54.69 98.96 104.26
CA THR A 402 -54.79 97.49 104.40
C THR A 402 -55.71 96.83 103.38
N GLN A 403 -56.61 97.58 102.73
CA GLN A 403 -57.48 97.04 101.67
C GLN A 403 -56.82 96.98 100.28
N ARG A 404 -55.78 97.78 99.99
CA ARG A 404 -55.07 97.74 98.70
C ARG A 404 -54.15 96.52 98.55
N LEU A 405 -53.41 96.17 99.61
CA LEU A 405 -52.44 95.05 99.57
C LEU A 405 -53.13 93.67 99.49
N LEU A 406 -54.37 93.56 99.96
CA LEU A 406 -55.13 92.31 99.90
C LEU A 406 -55.69 92.01 98.49
N GLU A 407 -56.02 93.04 97.68
CA GLU A 407 -56.49 92.83 96.31
C GLU A 407 -55.36 92.64 95.29
N GLU A 408 -54.18 93.22 95.53
CA GLU A 408 -52.98 92.92 94.72
C GLU A 408 -52.51 91.47 94.91
N SER A 409 -52.60 90.92 96.13
CA SER A 409 -52.24 89.51 96.37
C SER A 409 -53.23 88.53 95.75
N LYS A 410 -54.53 88.83 95.73
CA LYS A 410 -55.55 87.95 95.12
C LYS A 410 -55.45 87.92 93.60
N THR A 411 -55.15 89.06 92.97
CA THR A 411 -54.96 89.13 91.51
C THR A 411 -53.70 88.38 91.07
N LEU A 412 -52.63 88.42 91.86
CA LEU A 412 -51.39 87.68 91.60
C LEU A 412 -51.59 86.15 91.70
N VAL A 413 -52.30 85.68 92.73
CA VAL A 413 -52.62 84.25 92.92
C VAL A 413 -53.53 83.75 91.80
N LYS A 414 -54.51 84.55 91.36
CA LYS A 414 -55.37 84.21 90.22
C LYS A 414 -54.61 84.11 88.90
N HIS A 415 -53.65 85.01 88.67
CA HIS A 415 -52.78 84.96 87.49
C HIS A 415 -51.84 83.75 87.50
N GLN A 416 -51.33 83.35 88.67
CA GLN A 416 -50.52 82.14 88.80
C GLN A 416 -51.33 80.86 88.59
N ALA A 417 -52.59 80.80 89.05
CA ALA A 417 -53.49 79.68 88.80
C ALA A 417 -53.76 79.49 87.28
N ASP A 418 -54.07 80.56 86.56
CA ASP A 418 -54.28 80.52 85.10
C ASP A 418 -53.00 80.05 84.34
N LEU A 419 -51.82 80.40 84.83
CA LEU A 419 -50.53 79.98 84.26
C LEU A 419 -50.27 78.48 84.51
N ILE A 420 -50.67 77.97 85.67
CA ILE A 420 -50.58 76.55 86.02
C ILE A 420 -51.57 75.74 85.16
N ASP A 421 -52.79 76.22 84.96
CA ASP A 421 -53.78 75.52 84.12
C ASP A 421 -53.34 75.45 82.65
N LYS A 422 -52.78 76.54 82.11
CA LYS A 422 -52.18 76.55 80.76
C LYS A 422 -50.99 75.59 80.63
N ARG A 423 -50.13 75.51 81.66
CA ARG A 423 -49.01 74.56 81.69
C ARG A 423 -49.50 73.12 81.80
N THR A 424 -50.53 72.86 82.61
CA THR A 424 -51.14 71.53 82.77
C THR A 424 -51.76 71.04 81.45
N ALA A 425 -52.43 71.93 80.71
CA ALA A 425 -52.94 71.63 79.38
C ALA A 425 -51.82 71.35 78.36
N PHE A 426 -50.72 72.11 78.42
CA PHE A 426 -49.56 71.91 77.56
C PHE A 426 -48.85 70.57 77.83
N ILE A 427 -48.70 70.19 79.11
CA ILE A 427 -48.13 68.89 79.51
C ILE A 427 -49.00 67.75 78.99
N LYS A 428 -50.33 67.81 79.13
CA LYS A 428 -51.25 66.82 78.56
C LYS A 428 -51.10 66.65 77.05
N ASN A 429 -50.91 67.74 76.32
CA ASN A 429 -50.68 67.67 74.87
C ASN A 429 -49.33 67.03 74.52
N LEU A 430 -48.27 67.32 75.29
CA LEU A 430 -46.97 66.66 75.12
C LEU A 430 -47.03 65.17 75.43
N GLU A 431 -47.73 64.76 76.49
CA GLU A 431 -47.95 63.35 76.84
C GLU A 431 -48.67 62.61 75.72
N ALA A 432 -49.73 63.20 75.14
CA ALA A 432 -50.42 62.62 73.98
C ALA A 432 -49.49 62.45 72.77
N MET A 433 -48.66 63.46 72.46
CA MET A 433 -47.68 63.37 71.37
C MET A 433 -46.58 62.33 71.61
N ILE A 434 -46.19 62.10 72.87
CA ILE A 434 -45.23 61.05 73.24
C ILE A 434 -45.85 59.68 73.01
N VAL A 435 -47.11 59.47 73.43
CA VAL A 435 -47.83 58.20 73.21
C VAL A 435 -47.97 57.89 71.72
N ASP A 436 -48.33 58.88 70.89
CA ASP A 436 -48.40 58.71 69.44
C ASP A 436 -47.04 58.38 68.81
N ARG A 437 -45.96 59.02 69.30
CA ARG A 437 -44.58 58.72 68.86
C ARG A 437 -44.14 57.32 69.28
N ASP A 438 -44.44 56.90 70.51
CA ASP A 438 -44.12 55.55 70.99
C ASP A 438 -44.85 54.49 70.17
N GLN A 439 -46.09 54.76 69.77
CA GLN A 439 -46.83 53.89 68.87
C GLN A 439 -46.21 53.84 67.46
N ALA A 440 -45.76 54.99 66.93
CA ALA A 440 -45.04 55.02 65.66
C ALA A 440 -43.71 54.25 65.72
N ILE A 441 -42.96 54.36 66.81
CA ILE A 441 -41.70 53.62 67.04
C ILE A 441 -41.97 52.11 67.12
N ARG A 442 -43.04 51.68 67.81
CA ARG A 442 -43.44 50.26 67.86
C ARG A 442 -43.79 49.73 66.48
N ASN A 443 -44.56 50.47 65.70
CA ASN A 443 -44.92 50.09 64.33
C ASN A 443 -43.67 50.01 63.42
N GLN A 444 -42.75 50.96 63.54
CA GLN A 444 -41.48 50.93 62.80
C GLN A 444 -40.60 49.75 63.21
N THR A 445 -40.56 49.40 64.49
CA THR A 445 -39.81 48.24 65.00
C THR A 445 -40.33 46.93 64.40
N LEU A 446 -41.66 46.78 64.28
CA LEU A 446 -42.29 45.64 63.63
C LEU A 446 -41.94 45.56 62.14
N MET A 447 -41.98 46.68 61.41
CA MET A 447 -41.55 46.71 60.01
C MET A 447 -40.06 46.36 59.82
N ILE A 448 -39.20 46.76 60.77
CA ILE A 448 -37.77 46.39 60.74
C ILE A 448 -37.62 44.88 60.94
N GLN A 449 -38.34 44.29 61.89
CA GLN A 449 -38.30 42.84 62.14
C GLN A 449 -38.79 42.02 60.93
N GLU A 450 -39.85 42.47 60.26
CA GLU A 450 -40.34 41.86 59.01
C GLU A 450 -39.32 41.99 57.86
N ARG A 451 -38.63 43.14 57.78
CA ARG A 451 -37.54 43.33 56.81
C ARG A 451 -36.34 42.44 57.12
N ASP A 452 -35.98 42.25 58.39
CA ASP A 452 -34.88 41.38 58.80
C ASP A 452 -35.14 39.91 58.46
N THR A 453 -36.38 39.44 58.65
CA THR A 453 -36.78 38.09 58.19
C THR A 453 -36.75 37.99 56.67
N ALA A 454 -37.22 39.01 55.95
CA ALA A 454 -37.12 39.05 54.49
C ALA A 454 -35.67 39.03 54.00
N ILE A 455 -34.76 39.78 54.65
CA ILE A 455 -33.33 39.79 54.34
C ILE A 455 -32.72 38.41 54.58
N LYS A 456 -32.98 37.77 55.72
CA LYS A 456 -32.49 36.41 55.99
C LYS A 456 -32.93 35.40 54.93
N ASN A 457 -34.18 35.49 54.50
CA ASN A 457 -34.70 34.64 53.43
C ASN A 457 -34.00 34.94 52.09
N GLN A 458 -33.76 36.21 51.76
CA GLN A 458 -33.03 36.60 50.56
C GLN A 458 -31.57 36.15 50.59
N THR A 459 -30.86 36.26 51.72
CA THR A 459 -29.49 35.76 51.89
C THR A 459 -29.42 34.26 51.61
N ARG A 460 -30.34 33.48 52.19
CA ARG A 460 -30.42 32.03 51.92
C ARG A 460 -30.64 31.72 50.43
N MET A 461 -31.50 32.49 49.74
CA MET A 461 -31.70 32.32 48.31
C MET A 461 -30.47 32.67 47.47
N ILE A 462 -29.62 33.59 47.92
CA ILE A 462 -28.34 33.92 47.26
C ILE A 462 -27.36 32.77 47.46
N ASP A 463 -27.21 32.25 48.68
CA ASP A 463 -26.34 31.11 48.98
C ASP A 463 -26.72 29.86 48.14
N ASP A 464 -28.02 29.57 48.05
CA ASP A 464 -28.54 28.46 47.23
C ASP A 464 -28.25 28.68 45.74
N ARG A 465 -28.30 29.93 45.25
CA ARG A 465 -27.96 30.29 43.86
C ARG A 465 -26.47 30.18 43.59
N ASP A 466 -25.62 30.59 44.52
CA ASP A 466 -24.16 30.48 44.40
C ASP A 466 -23.71 29.03 44.37
N ALA A 467 -24.31 28.18 45.20
CA ALA A 467 -24.10 26.74 45.16
C ALA A 467 -24.54 26.13 43.81
N ALA A 468 -25.67 26.60 43.25
CA ALA A 468 -26.14 26.15 41.94
C ALA A 468 -25.22 26.63 40.80
N ILE A 469 -24.73 27.87 40.84
CA ILE A 469 -23.78 28.42 39.86
C ILE A 469 -22.48 27.61 39.90
N LYS A 470 -21.93 27.34 41.10
CA LYS A 470 -20.72 26.53 41.25
C LYS A 470 -20.87 25.15 40.61
N LYS A 471 -22.00 24.47 40.87
CA LYS A 471 -22.30 23.16 40.28
C LYS A 471 -22.46 23.22 38.76
N GLN A 472 -23.03 24.31 38.23
CA GLN A 472 -23.13 24.52 36.78
C GLN A 472 -21.75 24.77 36.14
N THR A 473 -20.86 25.53 36.79
CA THR A 473 -19.49 25.74 36.34
C THR A 473 -18.71 24.43 36.27
N GLU A 474 -18.76 23.61 37.31
CA GLU A 474 -18.12 22.28 37.33
C GLU A 474 -18.63 21.37 36.20
N MET A 475 -19.93 21.43 35.89
CA MET A 475 -20.52 20.66 34.78
C MET A 475 -20.07 21.18 33.40
N ILE A 476 -19.89 22.49 33.23
CA ILE A 476 -19.36 23.08 32.00
C ILE A 476 -17.90 22.65 31.82
N ASP A 477 -17.08 22.72 32.86
CA ASP A 477 -15.67 22.30 32.82
C ASP A 477 -15.54 20.82 32.45
N ALA A 478 -16.38 19.96 33.02
CA ALA A 478 -16.44 18.54 32.67
C ALA A 478 -16.84 18.31 31.20
N ARG A 479 -17.80 19.09 30.67
CA ARG A 479 -18.17 19.05 29.25
C ARG A 479 -17.04 19.53 28.34
N ASP A 480 -16.28 20.55 28.74
CA ASP A 480 -15.14 21.06 27.97
C ASP A 480 -13.99 20.05 27.93
N VAL A 481 -13.79 19.27 29.01
CA VAL A 481 -12.89 18.10 29.00
C VAL A 481 -13.39 17.04 28.02
N TRP A 482 -14.68 16.70 28.06
CA TRP A 482 -15.27 15.72 27.15
C TRP A 482 -15.18 16.14 25.67
N ILE A 483 -15.45 17.42 25.37
CA ILE A 483 -15.28 17.99 24.02
C ILE A 483 -13.82 17.91 23.55
N ARG A 484 -12.84 18.18 24.43
CA ARG A 484 -11.42 18.03 24.09
C ARG A 484 -11.05 16.59 23.75
N ASN A 485 -11.55 15.62 24.53
CA ASN A 485 -11.31 14.21 24.27
C ASN A 485 -11.92 13.77 22.93
N LEU A 486 -13.17 14.16 22.64
CA LEU A 486 -13.80 13.90 21.35
C LEU A 486 -13.05 14.53 20.18
N ARG A 487 -12.54 15.76 20.33
CA ARG A 487 -11.71 16.41 19.30
C ARG A 487 -10.43 15.62 19.04
N ALA A 488 -9.81 15.07 20.08
CA ALA A 488 -8.63 14.21 19.94
C ALA A 488 -8.97 12.89 19.22
N GLU A 489 -10.09 12.24 19.55
CA GLU A 489 -10.57 11.05 18.83
C GLU A 489 -10.87 11.35 17.35
N ILE A 490 -11.55 12.46 17.05
CA ILE A 490 -11.81 12.89 15.67
C ILE A 490 -10.50 13.14 14.92
N ALA A 491 -9.50 13.76 15.57
CA ALA A 491 -8.19 13.97 14.97
C ALA A 491 -7.47 12.66 14.66
N ALA A 492 -7.55 11.67 15.56
CA ALA A 492 -7.00 10.33 15.34
C ALA A 492 -7.69 9.63 14.15
N LEU A 493 -9.02 9.66 14.11
CA LEU A 493 -9.81 9.10 13.00
C LEU A 493 -9.50 9.78 11.66
N LYS A 494 -9.31 11.11 11.64
CA LYS A 494 -8.85 11.84 10.44
C LYS A 494 -7.46 11.39 10.01
N GLY A 495 -6.55 11.15 10.95
CA GLY A 495 -5.22 10.60 10.66
C GLY A 495 -5.28 9.20 10.04
N ASP A 496 -6.12 8.32 10.57
CA ASP A 496 -6.32 6.98 10.02
C ASP A 496 -6.97 7.02 8.63
N LEU A 497 -7.91 7.95 8.41
CA LEU A 497 -8.54 8.18 7.10
C LEU A 497 -7.51 8.58 6.04
N GLU A 498 -6.59 9.50 6.37
CA GLU A 498 -5.52 9.91 5.45
C GLU A 498 -4.53 8.77 5.16
N ARG A 499 -4.22 7.92 6.14
CA ARG A 499 -3.43 6.70 5.88
C ARG A 499 -4.15 5.75 4.94
N GLN A 500 -5.46 5.55 5.12
CA GLN A 500 -6.26 4.70 4.22
C GLN A 500 -6.30 5.25 2.80
N LYS A 501 -6.46 6.57 2.63
CA LYS A 501 -6.38 7.21 1.30
C LYS A 501 -5.02 7.02 0.65
N SER A 502 -3.94 7.21 1.40
CA SER A 502 -2.58 7.00 0.91
C SER A 502 -2.34 5.54 0.49
N TRP A 503 -2.85 4.58 1.27
CA TRP A 503 -2.76 3.16 0.94
C TRP A 503 -3.57 2.81 -0.31
N SER A 504 -4.80 3.34 -0.46
CA SER A 504 -5.62 3.19 -1.66
C SER A 504 -4.91 3.72 -2.90
N ALA A 505 -4.32 4.92 -2.83
CA ALA A 505 -3.57 5.51 -3.93
C ALA A 505 -2.35 4.66 -4.32
N SER A 506 -1.64 4.08 -3.34
CA SER A 506 -0.53 3.16 -3.61
C SER A 506 -0.97 1.88 -4.32
N LEU A 507 -2.17 1.38 -3.97
CA LEU A 507 -2.77 0.21 -4.60
C LEU A 507 -3.16 0.48 -6.05
N GLU A 508 -3.73 1.66 -6.34
CA GLU A 508 -4.05 2.10 -7.70
C GLU A 508 -2.81 2.20 -8.59
N VAL A 509 -1.69 2.72 -8.07
CA VAL A 509 -0.41 2.76 -8.80
C VAL A 509 0.09 1.36 -9.12
N THR A 510 0.03 0.45 -8.13
CA THR A 510 0.47 -0.95 -8.31
C THR A 510 -0.39 -1.69 -9.34
N LEU A 511 -1.70 -1.44 -9.35
CA LEU A 511 -2.61 -1.98 -10.36
C LEU A 511 -2.28 -1.45 -11.75
N ALA A 512 -2.02 -0.15 -11.89
CA ALA A 512 -1.65 0.45 -13.18
C ALA A 512 -0.31 -0.08 -13.73
N GLU A 513 0.69 -0.30 -12.88
CA GLU A 513 1.97 -0.93 -13.28
C GLU A 513 1.77 -2.37 -13.77
N ARG A 514 0.84 -3.10 -13.15
CA ARG A 514 0.49 -4.47 -13.55
C ARG A 514 -0.25 -4.50 -14.88
N ASP A 515 -1.19 -3.59 -15.10
CA ASP A 515 -1.93 -3.46 -16.37
C ASP A 515 -0.98 -3.13 -17.53
N LEU A 516 -0.01 -2.25 -17.30
CA LEU A 516 1.05 -1.96 -18.27
C LEU A 516 1.87 -3.20 -18.61
N SER A 517 2.23 -4.00 -17.60
CA SER A 517 2.97 -5.25 -17.78
C SER A 517 2.17 -6.29 -18.58
N LEU A 518 0.85 -6.37 -18.34
CA LEU A 518 -0.06 -7.23 -19.09
C LEU A 518 -0.17 -6.79 -20.56
N MET A 519 -0.35 -5.48 -20.83
CA MET A 519 -0.36 -4.96 -22.20
C MET A 519 0.95 -5.27 -22.95
N GLN A 520 2.10 -5.11 -22.30
CA GLN A 520 3.40 -5.45 -22.90
C GLN A 520 3.54 -6.95 -23.18
N PHE A 521 2.88 -7.80 -22.38
CA PHE A 521 2.86 -9.24 -22.61
C PHE A 521 1.93 -9.61 -23.78
N GLU A 522 0.74 -9.02 -23.85
CA GLU A 522 -0.17 -9.17 -24.99
C GLU A 522 0.44 -8.67 -26.30
N ALA A 523 1.15 -7.54 -26.28
CA ALA A 523 1.87 -7.02 -27.44
C ALA A 523 2.93 -8.01 -27.97
N ARG A 524 3.69 -8.64 -27.07
CA ARG A 524 4.67 -9.68 -27.42
C ARG A 524 4.03 -10.94 -27.99
N LEU A 525 2.85 -11.31 -27.49
CA LEU A 525 2.07 -12.42 -28.06
C LEU A 525 1.59 -12.09 -29.47
N ASN A 526 1.07 -10.88 -29.69
CA ASN A 526 0.67 -10.42 -31.02
C ASN A 526 1.85 -10.35 -32.00
N GLU A 527 3.01 -9.84 -31.59
CA GLU A 527 4.22 -9.86 -32.44
C GLU A 527 4.61 -11.29 -32.83
N ARG A 528 4.53 -12.23 -31.87
CA ARG A 528 4.80 -13.65 -32.14
C ARG A 528 3.79 -14.23 -33.13
N ASP A 529 2.51 -13.90 -33.01
CA ASP A 529 1.46 -14.38 -33.89
C ASP A 529 1.59 -13.79 -35.31
N ILE A 530 1.99 -12.53 -35.43
CA ILE A 530 2.34 -11.89 -36.71
C ILE A 530 3.54 -12.60 -37.34
N LEU A 531 4.60 -12.84 -36.58
CA LEU A 531 5.77 -13.59 -37.07
C LEU A 531 5.39 -14.99 -37.53
N LEU A 532 4.58 -15.71 -36.76
CA LEU A 532 4.09 -17.05 -37.12
C LEU A 532 3.21 -17.00 -38.38
N SER A 533 2.35 -15.99 -38.50
CA SER A 533 1.52 -15.73 -39.69
C SER A 533 2.37 -15.45 -40.93
N ASP A 534 3.36 -14.56 -40.83
CA ASP A 534 4.27 -14.23 -41.93
C ASP A 534 5.12 -15.43 -42.32
N THR A 535 5.63 -16.18 -41.34
CA THR A 535 6.35 -17.44 -41.59
C THR A 535 5.44 -18.42 -42.33
N ARG A 536 4.17 -18.52 -41.94
CA ARG A 536 3.17 -19.39 -42.58
C ARG A 536 2.84 -18.93 -44.00
N ALA A 537 2.78 -17.62 -44.25
CA ALA A 537 2.54 -17.04 -45.57
C ALA A 537 3.75 -17.22 -46.50
N GLN A 538 4.97 -16.96 -46.02
CA GLN A 538 6.22 -17.21 -46.73
C GLN A 538 6.37 -18.70 -47.08
N TYR A 539 6.08 -19.59 -46.13
CA TYR A 539 6.06 -21.03 -46.39
C TYR A 539 4.97 -21.43 -47.39
N SER A 540 3.77 -20.84 -47.32
CA SER A 540 2.71 -21.11 -48.31
C SER A 540 3.12 -20.65 -49.71
N SER A 541 3.83 -19.52 -49.82
CA SER A 541 4.40 -19.02 -51.07
C SER A 541 5.48 -19.97 -51.60
N LEU A 542 6.43 -20.36 -50.75
CA LEU A 542 7.49 -21.31 -51.06
C LEU A 542 6.93 -22.67 -51.50
N MET A 543 5.89 -23.16 -50.84
CA MET A 543 5.20 -24.40 -51.23
C MET A 543 4.51 -24.27 -52.59
N SER A 544 3.95 -23.10 -52.92
CA SER A 544 3.37 -22.84 -54.25
C SER A 544 4.42 -22.75 -55.36
N GLU A 545 5.61 -22.22 -55.04
CA GLU A 545 6.75 -22.13 -55.95
C GLU A 545 7.39 -23.50 -56.18
N LEU A 546 7.47 -24.33 -55.14
CA LEU A 546 7.96 -25.72 -55.20
C LEU A 546 6.99 -26.68 -55.91
N ASP A 547 5.69 -26.35 -55.97
CA ASP A 547 4.68 -27.17 -56.64
C ASP A 547 4.92 -27.25 -58.17
N ARG A 548 5.47 -26.21 -58.80
CA ARG A 548 5.77 -26.19 -60.24
C ARG A 548 6.93 -27.13 -60.61
N PRO A 549 8.11 -27.08 -59.93
CA PRO A 549 9.18 -28.06 -60.09
C PRO A 549 8.74 -29.49 -59.74
N LEU A 550 7.98 -29.69 -58.65
CA LEU A 550 7.45 -31.01 -58.25
C LEU A 550 6.47 -31.58 -59.29
N TYR A 551 5.64 -30.74 -59.90
CA TYR A 551 4.77 -31.13 -61.01
C TYR A 551 5.57 -31.54 -62.26
N CYS A 552 6.60 -30.78 -62.60
CA CYS A 552 7.52 -31.11 -63.69
C CYS A 552 8.27 -32.43 -63.45
N LEU A 553 8.82 -32.64 -62.24
CA LEU A 553 9.49 -33.88 -61.83
C LEU A 553 8.56 -35.10 -61.85
N LYS A 554 7.32 -34.97 -61.34
CA LYS A 554 6.29 -36.03 -61.41
C LYS A 554 5.95 -36.40 -62.86
N ARG A 555 5.92 -35.42 -63.77
CA ARG A 555 5.65 -35.66 -65.21
C ARG A 555 6.82 -36.36 -65.91
N THR A 556 8.06 -36.00 -65.59
CA THR A 556 9.27 -36.64 -66.12
C THR A 556 9.42 -38.07 -65.61
N ALA A 557 9.13 -38.32 -64.33
CA ALA A 557 9.11 -39.67 -63.76
C ALA A 557 8.03 -40.57 -64.42
N LYS A 558 6.83 -40.03 -64.67
CA LYS A 558 5.77 -40.76 -65.42
C LYS A 558 6.16 -41.09 -66.86
N ALA A 559 6.95 -40.23 -67.51
CA ALA A 559 7.45 -40.46 -68.86
C ALA A 559 8.55 -41.54 -68.91
N MET A 560 9.37 -41.66 -67.85
CA MET A 560 10.39 -42.70 -67.72
C MET A 560 9.80 -44.09 -67.46
N VAL A 561 8.74 -44.19 -66.63
CA VAL A 561 8.07 -45.48 -66.34
C VAL A 561 7.41 -46.12 -67.57
N LYS A 562 6.97 -45.31 -68.55
CA LYS A 562 6.35 -45.81 -69.79
C LYS A 562 7.33 -46.43 -70.80
N LYS A 563 8.65 -46.27 -70.60
CA LYS A 563 9.70 -46.78 -71.50
C LYS A 563 10.29 -48.14 -71.09
N VAL A 564 9.87 -48.74 -69.97
CA VAL A 564 10.59 -49.86 -69.32
C VAL A 564 9.77 -51.19 -69.25
N GLN A 565 8.74 -51.41 -70.06
CA GLN A 565 8.13 -52.77 -70.16
C GLN A 565 8.62 -53.54 -71.41
N PRO A 566 9.30 -54.70 -71.25
CA PRO A 566 9.52 -55.67 -72.31
C PRO A 566 8.57 -56.88 -72.24
N SER A 567 8.47 -57.52 -73.40
CA SER A 567 7.69 -58.67 -73.86
C SER A 567 8.15 -60.09 -73.39
N GLY A 568 7.21 -61.06 -73.33
CA GLY A 568 7.41 -62.54 -73.50
C GLY A 568 7.45 -63.40 -72.21
N SER A 569 6.50 -64.34 -71.98
CA SER A 569 6.51 -65.82 -72.27
C SER A 569 7.35 -66.68 -71.29
N SER A 570 7.02 -67.87 -70.76
CA SER A 570 5.90 -68.85 -70.86
C SER A 570 6.16 -70.10 -69.95
N SER A 571 5.11 -70.62 -69.25
CA SER A 571 4.77 -72.05 -68.90
C SER A 571 5.73 -72.98 -68.10
N PRO A 572 5.34 -74.22 -67.64
CA PRO A 572 4.02 -74.93 -67.66
C PRO A 572 3.60 -75.76 -66.39
N ASP A 573 2.35 -76.27 -66.47
CA ASP A 573 1.76 -77.51 -65.90
C ASP A 573 1.40 -77.70 -64.40
N ALA A 574 0.08 -77.73 -64.13
CA ALA A 574 -0.60 -78.81 -63.39
C ALA A 574 -2.12 -78.82 -63.68
N THR A 575 -2.67 -80.02 -63.83
CA THR A 575 -3.93 -80.45 -64.47
C THR A 575 -5.23 -80.23 -63.65
N PRO A 576 -6.42 -80.38 -64.28
CA PRO A 576 -7.70 -79.88 -63.77
C PRO A 576 -8.57 -80.95 -63.09
N VAL A 577 -9.41 -80.53 -62.13
CA VAL A 577 -10.57 -81.30 -61.67
C VAL A 577 -11.83 -80.44 -61.79
N ASN A 578 -12.80 -81.01 -62.49
CA ASN A 578 -14.09 -80.45 -62.91
C ASN A 578 -15.17 -80.66 -61.83
N GLY A 579 -16.14 -79.72 -61.80
CA GLY A 579 -17.57 -80.09 -61.74
C GLY A 579 -18.37 -79.60 -60.53
N GLY A 580 -19.36 -78.74 -60.77
CA GLY A 580 -20.42 -78.46 -59.80
C GLY A 580 -21.28 -77.23 -60.11
N SER A 581 -22.17 -77.36 -61.10
CA SER A 581 -23.16 -76.36 -61.54
C SER A 581 -24.47 -76.41 -60.74
N SER A 582 -25.17 -75.27 -60.70
CA SER A 582 -26.60 -75.04 -60.37
C SER A 582 -26.94 -75.03 -58.86
N ARG A 583 -27.68 -74.05 -58.32
CA ARG A 583 -28.78 -73.21 -58.84
C ARG A 583 -28.76 -71.80 -58.31
#